data_AF-A0A939D6K9-F1
#
_entry.id   AF-A0A939D6K9-F1
#
_cell.length_a   1.000
_cell.length_b   1.000
_cell.length_c   1.000
_cell.angle_alpha   90.00
_cell.angle_beta   90.00
_cell.angle_gamma   90.00
#
_symmetry.space_group_name_H-M   'P 1'
#
loop_
_entity.id
_entity.type
_entity.pdbx_description
1 polymer ?
#
loop_
_entity_poly.entity_id
_entity_poly.type
_entity_poly.pdbx_seq_one_letter_code
_entity_poly.pdbx_strand_id
1 'polypeptide(L)'
;MRNKILLVLSSIVVIIGSGILNFNEFLMGSPANIKNVMVTFLYIIFWILFLVIGIKLKSKILLKYSLAFWLITLFAAGMATYANITDHSPSIGLPFVACFLGQWYGLDFSINNYTVTNSIILLISLLMSATVIVFLIRIGNEIRLKDTVIRK
;
A
#
# COMPACT_ATOMS: atom_id res chain seq x y z
N MET A 1 22.30 -2.89 -8.15
CA MET A 1 21.66 -2.15 -7.02
C MET A 1 20.98 -0.86 -7.47
N ARG A 2 21.60 -0.04 -8.35
CA ARG A 2 21.05 1.21 -8.89
C ARG A 2 19.57 1.15 -9.31
N ASN A 3 19.17 0.18 -10.13
CA ASN A 3 17.78 0.08 -10.61
C ASN A 3 16.77 -0.22 -9.49
N LYS A 4 17.18 -0.93 -8.44
CA LYS A 4 16.33 -1.23 -7.27
C LYS A 4 16.11 0.03 -6.43
N ILE A 5 17.17 0.83 -6.25
CA ILE A 5 17.10 2.12 -5.54
C ILE A 5 16.19 3.08 -6.30
N LEU A 6 16.36 3.19 -7.63
CA LEU A 6 15.49 4.02 -8.47
C LEU A 6 14.01 3.63 -8.35
N LEU A 7 13.70 2.33 -8.30
CA LEU A 7 12.33 1.86 -8.09
C LEU A 7 11.78 2.29 -6.72
N VAL A 8 12.56 2.12 -5.64
CA VAL A 8 12.15 2.58 -4.29
C VAL A 8 11.99 4.10 -4.23
N LEU A 9 12.85 4.86 -4.91
CA LEU A 9 12.68 6.32 -4.98
C LEU A 9 11.41 6.69 -5.76
N SER A 10 11.10 5.96 -6.84
CA SER A 10 9.87 6.20 -7.60
C SER A 10 8.61 5.94 -6.77
N SER A 11 8.60 4.96 -5.86
CA SER A 11 7.44 4.74 -4.98
C SER A 11 7.25 5.86 -3.98
N ILE A 12 8.34 6.44 -3.46
CA ILE A 12 8.26 7.61 -2.58
C ILE A 12 7.65 8.80 -3.33
N VAL A 13 8.10 9.07 -4.56
CA VAL A 13 7.54 10.13 -5.40
C VAL A 13 6.06 9.90 -5.67
N VAL A 14 5.65 8.66 -5.95
CA VAL A 14 4.23 8.33 -6.16
C VAL A 14 3.40 8.55 -4.89
N ILE A 15 3.87 8.10 -3.73
CA ILE A 15 3.17 8.32 -2.44
C ILE A 15 2.97 9.81 -2.17
N ILE A 16 4.04 10.61 -2.30
CA ILE A 16 4.01 12.05 -2.04
C ILE A 16 3.13 12.76 -3.08
N GLY A 17 3.34 12.48 -4.36
CA GLY A 17 2.61 13.13 -5.45
C GLY A 17 1.11 12.84 -5.40
N SER A 18 0.72 11.57 -5.23
CA SER A 18 -0.69 11.20 -5.06
C SER A 18 -1.28 11.73 -3.75
N GLY A 19 -0.48 11.79 -2.68
CA GLY A 19 -0.82 12.45 -1.43
C GLY A 19 -1.22 13.89 -1.68
N ILE A 20 -0.31 14.71 -2.21
CA ILE A 20 -0.54 16.14 -2.49
C ILE A 20 -1.78 16.36 -3.36
N LEU A 21 -1.99 15.53 -4.38
CA LEU A 21 -3.13 15.70 -5.31
C LEU A 21 -4.50 15.41 -4.69
N ASN A 22 -4.56 14.57 -3.66
CA ASN A 22 -5.80 14.22 -2.94
C ASN A 22 -5.91 14.85 -1.55
N PHE A 23 -4.83 15.45 -1.02
CA PHE A 23 -4.70 15.80 0.40
C PHE A 23 -5.75 16.79 0.87
N ASN A 24 -5.99 17.85 0.08
CA ASN A 24 -6.91 18.91 0.47
C ASN A 24 -8.33 18.39 0.56
N GLU A 25 -8.81 17.70 -0.48
CA GLU A 25 -10.16 17.15 -0.48
C GLU A 25 -10.37 16.08 0.58
N PHE A 26 -9.36 15.23 0.80
CA PHE A 26 -9.38 14.20 1.84
C PHE A 26 -9.48 14.81 3.26
N LEU A 27 -8.71 15.86 3.56
CA LEU A 27 -8.73 16.49 4.88
C LEU A 27 -9.96 17.36 5.11
N MET A 28 -10.46 18.02 4.08
CA MET A 28 -11.63 18.89 4.17
C MET A 28 -12.95 18.11 4.19
N GLY A 29 -12.91 16.79 3.93
CA GLY A 29 -14.10 15.94 3.87
C GLY A 29 -15.05 16.36 2.74
N SER A 30 -14.52 16.98 1.68
CA SER A 30 -15.33 17.33 0.51
C SER A 30 -15.86 16.05 -0.17
N PRO A 31 -16.76 16.15 -1.16
CA PRO A 31 -17.05 15.02 -2.04
C PRO A 31 -15.86 14.74 -2.96
N ALA A 32 -15.50 13.47 -3.14
CA ALA A 32 -14.48 13.08 -4.13
C ALA A 32 -14.95 13.45 -5.55
N ASN A 33 -14.00 13.66 -6.45
CA ASN A 33 -14.27 13.97 -7.86
C ASN A 33 -13.44 13.08 -8.81
N ILE A 34 -13.60 13.29 -10.12
CA ILE A 34 -12.93 12.50 -11.16
C ILE A 34 -11.39 12.55 -11.05
N LYS A 35 -10.81 13.70 -10.63
CA LYS A 35 -9.36 13.80 -10.39
C LYS A 35 -8.95 12.81 -9.29
N ASN A 36 -9.70 12.74 -8.20
CA ASN A 36 -9.37 11.82 -7.10
C ASN A 36 -9.43 10.36 -7.54
N VAL A 37 -10.44 10.00 -8.35
CA VAL A 37 -10.56 8.65 -8.94
C VAL A 37 -9.34 8.31 -9.79
N MET A 38 -8.91 9.23 -10.66
CA MET A 38 -7.72 9.03 -11.51
C MET A 38 -6.45 8.85 -10.67
N VAL A 39 -6.25 9.68 -9.63
CA VAL A 39 -5.11 9.57 -8.72
C VAL A 39 -5.09 8.21 -8.03
N THR A 40 -6.21 7.78 -7.46
CA THR A 40 -6.33 6.47 -6.80
C THR A 40 -6.09 5.32 -7.76
N PHE A 41 -6.60 5.40 -8.99
CA PHE A 41 -6.41 4.35 -10.00
C PHE A 41 -4.94 4.22 -10.42
N LEU A 42 -4.27 5.34 -10.74
CA LEU A 42 -2.85 5.35 -11.09
C LEU A 42 -1.98 4.86 -9.95
N TYR A 43 -2.33 5.24 -8.72
CA TYR A 43 -1.66 4.79 -7.50
C TYR A 43 -1.74 3.26 -7.33
N ILE A 44 -2.92 2.67 -7.53
CA ILE A 44 -3.11 1.21 -7.46
C ILE A 44 -2.31 0.51 -8.56
N ILE A 45 -2.39 0.99 -9.81
CA ILE A 45 -1.61 0.44 -10.94
C ILE A 45 -0.12 0.44 -10.62
N PHE A 46 0.40 1.56 -10.12
CA PHE A 46 1.81 1.68 -9.78
C PHE A 46 2.23 0.59 -8.79
N TRP A 47 1.47 0.38 -7.71
CA TRP A 47 1.81 -0.62 -6.71
C TRP A 47 1.71 -2.06 -7.22
N ILE A 48 0.73 -2.36 -8.08
CA ILE A 48 0.63 -3.66 -8.74
C ILE A 48 1.88 -3.90 -9.60
N LEU A 49 2.27 -2.92 -10.42
CA LEU A 49 3.48 -3.01 -11.25
C LEU A 49 4.74 -3.15 -10.40
N PHE A 50 4.86 -2.37 -9.32
CA PHE A 50 5.98 -2.45 -8.38
C PHE A 50 6.13 -3.86 -7.80
N LEU A 51 5.02 -4.47 -7.38
CA LEU A 51 5.01 -5.84 -6.86
C LEU A 51 5.40 -6.86 -7.93
N VAL A 52 4.82 -6.77 -9.13
CA VAL A 52 5.12 -7.66 -10.26
C VAL A 52 6.61 -7.59 -10.62
N ILE A 53 7.20 -6.39 -10.68
CA ILE A 53 8.63 -6.20 -10.93
C ILE A 53 9.45 -6.83 -9.79
N GLY A 54 9.07 -6.61 -8.53
CA GLY A 54 9.72 -7.22 -7.38
C GLY A 54 9.77 -8.75 -7.43
N ILE A 55 8.65 -9.36 -7.82
CA ILE A 55 8.50 -10.81 -8.02
C ILE A 55 9.36 -11.30 -9.20
N LYS A 56 9.23 -10.67 -10.37
CA LYS A 56 9.98 -11.05 -11.59
C LYS A 56 11.50 -10.99 -11.36
N LEU A 57 11.97 -9.98 -10.64
CA LEU A 57 13.38 -9.82 -10.30
C LEU A 57 13.83 -10.69 -9.11
N LYS A 58 12.94 -11.47 -8.49
CA LYS A 58 13.15 -12.22 -7.25
C LYS A 58 13.86 -11.37 -6.17
N SER A 59 13.54 -10.08 -6.11
CA SER A 59 14.29 -9.12 -5.32
C SER A 59 13.73 -9.04 -3.91
N LYS A 60 14.37 -9.73 -2.95
CA LYS A 60 13.97 -9.70 -1.53
C LYS A 60 13.87 -8.27 -0.97
N ILE A 61 14.71 -7.34 -1.42
CA ILE A 61 14.68 -5.94 -0.97
C ILE A 61 13.37 -5.26 -1.38
N LEU A 62 12.98 -5.38 -2.66
CA LEU A 62 11.75 -4.76 -3.18
C LEU A 62 10.51 -5.38 -2.54
N LEU A 63 10.53 -6.72 -2.36
CA LEU A 63 9.44 -7.43 -1.69
C LEU A 63 9.32 -7.02 -0.21
N LYS A 64 10.43 -6.96 0.54
CA LYS A 64 10.40 -6.49 1.94
C LYS A 64 9.93 -5.05 2.07
N TYR A 65 10.36 -4.16 1.17
CA TYR A 65 9.88 -2.78 1.12
C TYR A 65 8.37 -2.72 0.87
N SER A 66 7.89 -3.47 -0.12
CA SER A 66 6.45 -3.57 -0.41
C SER A 66 5.67 -4.14 0.77
N LEU A 67 6.20 -5.16 1.46
CA LEU A 67 5.57 -5.71 2.65
C LEU A 67 5.44 -4.66 3.76
N ALA A 68 6.52 -3.95 4.07
CA ALA A 68 6.50 -2.90 5.10
C ALA A 68 5.48 -1.82 4.76
N PHE A 69 5.44 -1.39 3.50
CA PHE A 69 4.47 -0.41 3.00
C PHE A 69 3.02 -0.89 3.19
N TRP A 70 2.70 -2.12 2.78
CA TRP A 70 1.35 -2.66 2.88
C TRP A 70 0.91 -2.96 4.31
N LEU A 71 1.84 -3.33 5.20
CA LEU A 71 1.55 -3.49 6.63
C LEU A 71 1.24 -2.15 7.31
N ILE A 72 1.96 -1.08 6.96
CA ILE A 72 1.66 0.27 7.48
C ILE A 72 0.29 0.73 6.98
N THR A 73 -0.01 0.51 5.70
CA THR A 73 -1.32 0.85 5.12
C THR A 73 -2.45 0.03 5.75
N LEU A 74 -2.22 -1.26 6.01
CA LEU A 74 -3.15 -2.14 6.72
C LEU A 74 -3.43 -1.62 8.13
N PHE A 75 -2.38 -1.23 8.86
CA PHE A 75 -2.51 -0.64 10.19
C PHE A 75 -3.30 0.69 10.14
N ALA A 76 -2.98 1.58 9.21
CA ALA A 76 -3.68 2.85 9.05
C ALA A 76 -5.18 2.65 8.72
N ALA A 77 -5.49 1.72 7.81
CA ALA A 77 -6.87 1.37 7.45
C ALA A 77 -7.63 0.74 8.63
N GLY A 78 -6.97 -0.09 9.43
CA GLY A 78 -7.54 -0.66 10.65
C GLY A 78 -7.86 0.41 11.69
N MET A 79 -6.95 1.34 11.91
CA MET A 79 -7.15 2.48 12.82
C MET A 79 -8.30 3.38 12.35
N ALA A 80 -8.38 3.68 11.05
CA ALA A 80 -9.45 4.49 10.50
C ALA A 80 -10.82 3.79 10.59
N THR A 81 -10.86 2.48 10.32
CA THR A 81 -12.09 1.68 10.47
C THR A 81 -12.54 1.64 11.93
N TYR A 82 -11.61 1.41 12.86
CA TYR A 82 -11.89 1.44 14.30
C TYR A 82 -12.45 2.79 14.74
N ALA A 83 -11.82 3.89 14.31
CA ALA A 83 -12.25 5.24 14.66
C ALA A 83 -13.67 5.55 14.15
N ASN A 84 -14.00 5.10 12.94
CA ASN A 84 -15.35 5.28 12.38
C ASN A 84 -16.43 4.45 13.08
N ILE A 85 -16.08 3.32 13.70
CA ILE A 85 -17.05 2.44 14.39
C ILE A 85 -17.27 2.89 15.84
N THR A 86 -16.21 3.38 16.49
CA THR A 86 -16.23 3.71 17.93
C THR A 86 -16.40 5.19 18.22
N ASP A 87 -16.44 6.03 17.19
CA ASP A 87 -16.37 7.49 17.27
C ASP A 87 -15.16 7.99 18.09
N HIS A 88 -14.14 7.15 18.27
CA HIS A 88 -12.93 7.44 19.02
C HIS A 88 -11.73 7.49 18.09
N SER A 89 -11.13 8.67 17.94
CA SER A 89 -9.97 8.87 17.07
C SER A 89 -8.66 8.90 17.89
N PRO A 90 -7.82 7.85 17.81
CA PRO A 90 -6.55 7.84 18.53
C PRO A 90 -5.61 8.86 17.89
N SER A 91 -5.16 9.85 18.66
CA SER A 91 -4.30 10.94 18.18
C SER A 91 -3.03 10.47 17.46
N ILE A 92 -2.49 9.31 17.87
CA ILE A 92 -1.30 8.71 17.27
C ILE A 92 -1.54 8.13 15.86
N GLY A 93 -2.78 7.79 15.52
CA GLY A 93 -3.14 7.18 14.23
C GLY A 93 -3.34 8.20 13.10
N LEU A 94 -3.69 9.45 13.44
CA LEU A 94 -4.03 10.49 12.48
C LEU A 94 -2.95 10.76 11.42
N PRO A 95 -1.64 10.86 11.78
CA PRO A 95 -0.61 11.10 10.77
C PRO A 95 -0.49 9.95 9.77
N PHE A 96 -0.70 8.70 10.21
CA PHE A 96 -0.66 7.53 9.33
C PHE A 96 -1.86 7.48 8.39
N VAL A 97 -3.05 7.78 8.91
CA VAL A 97 -4.28 7.90 8.11
C VAL A 97 -4.10 8.96 7.02
N ALA A 98 -3.64 10.16 7.39
CA ALA A 98 -3.41 11.25 6.44
C ALA A 98 -2.36 10.89 5.37
N CYS A 99 -1.26 10.27 5.77
CA CYS A 99 -0.15 9.97 4.85
C CYS A 99 -0.39 8.76 3.94
N PHE A 100 -1.16 7.75 4.37
CA PHE A 100 -1.29 6.47 3.66
C PHE A 100 -2.70 6.17 3.12
N LEU A 101 -3.74 6.86 3.62
CA LEU A 101 -5.11 6.67 3.14
C LEU A 101 -5.57 7.77 2.19
N GLY A 102 -4.97 8.97 2.20
CA GLY A 102 -5.36 10.07 1.31
C GLY A 102 -5.27 9.71 -0.18
N GLN A 103 -4.33 8.86 -0.58
CA GLN A 103 -4.18 8.40 -1.95
C GLN A 103 -5.38 7.56 -2.42
N TRP A 104 -6.17 6.99 -1.51
CA TRP A 104 -7.32 6.14 -1.78
C TRP A 104 -8.64 6.88 -1.85
N TYR A 105 -8.63 8.19 -1.63
CA TYR A 105 -9.82 9.02 -1.53
C TYR A 105 -10.74 8.96 -2.75
N GLY A 106 -10.22 8.64 -3.94
CA GLY A 106 -11.03 8.39 -5.13
C GLY A 106 -12.05 7.25 -5.00
N LEU A 107 -11.85 6.29 -4.08
CA LEU A 107 -12.84 5.25 -3.80
C LEU A 107 -14.14 5.81 -3.23
N ASP A 108 -14.06 6.93 -2.50
CA ASP A 108 -15.23 7.52 -1.87
C ASP A 108 -16.21 8.11 -2.89
N PHE A 109 -15.75 8.43 -4.11
CA PHE A 109 -16.59 8.92 -5.22
C PHE A 109 -17.78 7.99 -5.52
N SER A 110 -17.58 6.67 -5.41
CA SER A 110 -18.61 5.67 -5.74
C SER A 110 -19.31 5.11 -4.50
N ILE A 111 -18.62 5.09 -3.36
CA ILE A 111 -19.09 4.39 -2.16
C ILE A 111 -19.86 5.34 -1.24
N ASN A 112 -19.44 6.60 -1.12
CA ASN A 112 -19.99 7.60 -0.20
C ASN A 112 -20.11 7.09 1.25
N ASN A 113 -19.18 6.25 1.68
CA ASN A 113 -19.17 5.66 3.02
C ASN A 113 -17.72 5.33 3.43
N TYR A 114 -17.16 6.16 4.31
CA TYR A 114 -15.78 6.03 4.79
C TYR A 114 -15.48 4.68 5.44
N THR A 115 -16.44 4.07 6.16
CA THR A 115 -16.24 2.76 6.79
C THR A 115 -16.08 1.65 5.76
N VAL A 116 -16.91 1.66 4.72
CA VAL A 116 -16.81 0.70 3.61
C VAL A 116 -15.52 0.93 2.81
N THR A 117 -15.18 2.19 2.52
CA THR A 117 -13.93 2.56 1.84
C THR A 117 -12.71 2.07 2.61
N ASN A 118 -12.63 2.34 3.92
CA ASN A 118 -11.53 1.88 4.77
C ASN A 118 -11.45 0.35 4.87
N SER A 119 -12.60 -0.33 4.90
CA SER A 119 -12.65 -1.80 4.90
C SER A 119 -12.11 -2.40 3.59
N ILE A 120 -12.37 -1.77 2.45
CA ILE A 120 -11.81 -2.18 1.15
C ILE A 120 -10.30 -1.99 1.13
N ILE A 121 -9.80 -0.85 1.60
CA ILE A 121 -8.35 -0.58 1.67
C ILE A 121 -7.66 -1.59 2.59
N LEU A 122 -8.29 -1.93 3.72
CA LEU A 122 -7.84 -2.96 4.65
C LEU A 122 -7.74 -4.32 3.96
N LEU A 123 -8.77 -4.74 3.23
CA LEU A 123 -8.78 -5.99 2.49
C LEU A 123 -7.68 -6.04 1.41
N ILE A 124 -7.53 -4.97 0.61
CA ILE A 124 -6.50 -4.89 -0.42
C ILE A 124 -5.10 -4.97 0.21
N SER A 125 -4.87 -4.25 1.30
CA SER A 125 -3.59 -4.24 2.00
C SER A 125 -3.24 -5.60 2.58
N LEU A 126 -4.24 -6.34 3.07
CA LEU A 126 -4.08 -7.72 3.54
C LEU A 126 -3.68 -8.65 2.39
N LEU A 127 -4.40 -8.59 1.26
CA LEU A 127 -4.12 -9.43 0.08
C LEU A 127 -2.74 -9.17 -0.50
N MET A 128 -2.33 -7.90 -0.59
CA MET A 128 -1.01 -7.52 -1.07
C MET A 128 0.08 -8.02 -0.12
N SER A 129 -0.11 -7.86 1.19
CA SER A 129 0.83 -8.36 2.21
C SER A 129 0.98 -9.88 2.16
N ALA A 130 -0.14 -10.61 2.08
CA ALA A 130 -0.15 -12.07 1.99
C ALA A 130 0.58 -12.55 0.73
N THR A 131 0.31 -11.91 -0.42
CA THR A 131 0.99 -12.21 -1.69
C THR A 131 2.51 -12.06 -1.56
N VAL A 132 2.97 -10.94 -0.97
CA VAL A 132 4.39 -10.69 -0.76
C VAL A 132 5.03 -11.73 0.16
N ILE A 133 4.36 -12.11 1.25
CA ILE A 133 4.85 -13.12 2.21
C ILE A 133 5.04 -14.48 1.52
N VAL A 134 4.04 -14.95 0.76
CA VAL A 134 4.10 -16.22 0.02
C VAL A 134 5.31 -16.23 -0.92
N PHE A 135 5.53 -15.14 -1.66
CA PHE A 135 6.67 -15.05 -2.58
C PHE A 135 8.02 -14.97 -1.86
N LEU A 136 8.11 -14.28 -0.72
CA LEU A 136 9.33 -14.24 0.09
C LEU A 136 9.71 -15.63 0.61
N ILE A 137 8.73 -16.41 1.08
CA ILE A 137 8.93 -17.80 1.53
C ILE A 137 9.42 -18.67 0.36
N ARG A 138 8.77 -18.57 -0.80
CA ARG A 138 9.16 -19.33 -2.00
C ARG A 138 10.62 -19.06 -2.41
N ILE A 139 11.03 -17.80 -2.48
CA ILE A 139 12.41 -17.42 -2.82
C ILE A 139 13.40 -17.93 -1.75
N GLY A 140 13.02 -17.91 -0.47
CA GLY A 140 13.81 -18.47 0.62
C GLY A 140 14.08 -19.97 0.44
N ASN A 141 13.04 -20.74 0.11
CA ASN A 141 13.12 -22.18 -0.10
C ASN A 141 13.97 -22.54 -1.34
N GLU A 142 13.84 -21.80 -2.46
CA GLU A 142 14.64 -22.02 -3.66
C GLU A 142 16.15 -21.86 -3.41
N ILE A 143 16.55 -20.92 -2.55
CA ILE A 143 17.97 -20.71 -2.21
C ILE A 143 18.48 -21.87 -1.33
N ARG A 144 17.73 -22.24 -0.29
CA ARG A 144 18.10 -23.34 0.62
C ARG A 144 18.30 -24.67 -0.12
N LEU A 145 17.45 -24.96 -1.11
CA LEU A 145 17.58 -26.17 -1.93
C LEU A 145 18.87 -26.17 -2.76
N LYS A 146 19.23 -25.04 -3.37
CA LYS A 146 20.48 -24.91 -4.14
C LYS A 146 21.71 -25.14 -3.27
N ASP A 147 21.73 -24.58 -2.06
CA ASP A 147 22.85 -24.74 -1.12
C ASP A 147 23.01 -26.21 -0.66
N THR A 148 21.91 -26.97 -0.60
CA THR A 148 21.93 -28.38 -0.20
C THR A 148 22.47 -29.29 -1.31
N VAL A 149 22.19 -28.97 -2.58
CA VAL A 149 22.71 -29.72 -3.73
C VAL A 149 24.21 -29.51 -3.92
N ILE A 150 24.72 -28.29 -3.71
CA ILE A 150 26.15 -27.97 -3.88
C ILE A 150 27.04 -28.65 -2.82
N ARG A 151 26.48 -29.01 -1.67
CA ARG A 151 27.22 -29.67 -0.57
C ARG A 151 27.27 -31.21 -0.65
N LYS A 152 26.62 -31.81 -1.64
CA LYS A 152 26.68 -33.26 -1.92
C LYS A 152 27.67 -33.52 -3.04
#